data_AF-A0A542YP53-F1
#
_entry.id   AF-A0A542YP53-F1
#
_cell.length_a   1.000
_cell.length_b   1.000
_cell.length_c   1.000
_cell.angle_alpha   90.00
_cell.angle_beta   90.00
_cell.angle_gamma   90.00
#
_symmetry.space_group_name_H-M   'P 1'
#
loop_
_entity.id
_entity.type
_entity.pdbx_description
1 polymer ?
#
loop_
_entity_poly.entity_id
_entity_poly.type
_entity_poly.pdbx_seq_one_letter_code
_entity_poly.pdbx_strand_id
1 'polypeptide(L)'
;MATIFEVQGWIQLVLGVAALAVQVWALVDAAMTRPDAFVATGKRTKQFWVVVTGIAALIGFVFFTNPFNIFSLIAIVAAAIYLTDVRPAVAPIRGGRRGGGSSGPYGPW
;
A
#
# COMPACT_ATOMS: atom_id res chain seq x y z
N MET A 1 37.25 -0.29 14.53
CA MET A 1 36.55 0.82 13.82
C MET A 1 35.63 0.28 12.71
N ALA A 2 34.74 -0.68 13.02
CA ALA A 2 33.81 -1.30 12.04
C ALA A 2 32.34 -1.28 12.49
N THR A 3 32.06 -0.97 13.76
CA THR A 3 30.73 -1.15 14.37
C THR A 3 29.66 -0.18 13.84
N ILE A 4 30.03 1.07 13.51
CA ILE A 4 29.07 2.08 13.07
C ILE A 4 28.52 1.76 11.67
N PHE A 5 29.40 1.38 10.74
CA PHE A 5 29.00 1.03 9.36
C PHE A 5 28.18 -0.27 9.32
N GLU A 6 28.51 -1.24 10.18
CA GLU A 6 27.72 -2.47 10.34
C GLU A 6 26.32 -2.17 10.86
N VAL A 7 26.20 -1.40 11.95
CA VAL A 7 24.90 -0.99 12.51
C VAL A 7 24.08 -0.20 11.49
N GLN A 8 24.71 0.73 10.77
CA GLN A 8 24.06 1.48 9.70
C GLN A 8 23.53 0.56 8.59
N GLY A 9 24.30 -0.45 8.17
CA GLY A 9 23.88 -1.43 7.17
C GLY A 9 22.66 -2.24 7.61
N TRP A 10 22.64 -2.69 8.87
CA TRP A 10 21.48 -3.39 9.44
C TRP A 10 20.24 -2.50 9.50
N ILE A 11 20.38 -1.23 9.90
CA ILE A 11 19.27 -0.27 9.92
C ILE A 11 18.71 -0.06 8.50
N GLN A 12 19.58 0.14 7.52
CA GLN A 12 19.17 0.31 6.12
C GLN A 12 18.44 -0.92 5.59
N LEU A 13 18.94 -2.13 5.90
CA LEU A 13 18.30 -3.37 5.50
C LEU A 13 16.91 -3.51 6.12
N VAL A 14 16.77 -3.27 7.42
CA VAL A 14 15.47 -3.37 8.11
C VAL A 14 14.47 -2.37 7.52
N LEU A 15 14.89 -1.12 7.30
CA LEU A 15 14.04 -0.09 6.69
C LEU A 15 13.64 -0.45 5.26
N GLY A 16 14.57 -0.96 4.45
CA GLY A 16 14.28 -1.36 3.07
C GLY A 16 13.35 -2.57 2.98
N VAL A 17 13.51 -3.56 3.85
CA VAL A 17 12.59 -4.71 3.93
C VAL A 17 11.20 -4.25 4.40
N ALA A 18 11.12 -3.35 5.37
CA ALA A 18 9.84 -2.78 5.81
C ALA A 18 9.15 -2.00 4.68
N ALA A 19 9.90 -1.18 3.92
CA ALA A 19 9.41 -0.47 2.75
C ALA A 19 8.87 -1.43 1.67
N LEU A 20 9.64 -2.49 1.39
CA LEU A 20 9.25 -3.54 0.46
C LEU A 20 7.94 -4.21 0.88
N ALA A 21 7.80 -4.55 2.17
CA ALA A 21 6.60 -5.17 2.70
C ALA A 21 5.35 -4.30 2.46
N VAL A 22 5.46 -2.99 2.65
CA VAL A 22 4.37 -2.03 2.38
C VAL A 22 4.02 -1.99 0.89
N GLN A 23 5.02 -1.99 0.00
CA GLN A 23 4.80 -1.95 -1.44
C GLN A 23 4.17 -3.24 -1.97
N VAL A 24 4.64 -4.40 -1.49
CA VAL A 24 4.05 -5.70 -1.83
C VAL A 24 2.62 -5.78 -1.32
N TRP A 25 2.36 -5.30 -0.10
CA TRP A 25 1.01 -5.26 0.44
C TRP A 25 0.07 -4.37 -0.40
N ALA A 26 0.51 -3.19 -0.82
CA ALA A 26 -0.24 -2.31 -1.72
C ALA A 26 -0.54 -2.99 -3.07
N LEU A 27 0.45 -3.68 -3.65
CA LEU A 27 0.28 -4.41 -4.91
C LEU A 27 -0.74 -5.55 -4.78
N VAL A 28 -0.64 -6.35 -3.71
CA VAL A 28 -1.58 -7.45 -3.43
C VAL A 28 -2.99 -6.90 -3.26
N ASP A 29 -3.16 -5.81 -2.51
CA ASP A 29 -4.48 -5.19 -2.29
C ASP A 29 -5.06 -4.61 -3.59
N ALA A 30 -4.23 -3.97 -4.43
CA ALA A 30 -4.62 -3.49 -5.76
C ALA A 30 -5.04 -4.62 -6.71
N ALA A 31 -4.29 -5.72 -6.72
CA ALA A 31 -4.57 -6.88 -7.55
C ALA A 31 -5.88 -7.57 -7.14
N MET A 32 -6.12 -7.70 -5.83
CA MET A 32 -7.31 -8.34 -5.26
C MET A 32 -8.57 -7.47 -5.29
N THR A 33 -8.44 -6.15 -5.49
CA THR A 33 -9.61 -5.27 -5.56
C THR A 33 -10.35 -5.42 -6.89
N ARG A 34 -11.68 -5.49 -6.84
CA ARG A 34 -12.53 -5.65 -8.04
C ARG A 34 -12.48 -4.37 -8.91
N PRO A 35 -12.44 -4.49 -10.24
CA PRO A 35 -12.35 -3.33 -11.14
C PRO A 35 -13.53 -2.35 -11.00
N ASP A 36 -14.74 -2.89 -10.76
CA ASP A 36 -15.97 -2.09 -10.61
C ASP A 36 -15.91 -1.11 -9.43
N ALA A 37 -15.18 -1.46 -8.37
CA ALA A 37 -15.04 -0.61 -7.18
C ALA A 37 -14.23 0.67 -7.45
N PHE A 38 -13.27 0.62 -8.39
CA PHE A 38 -12.50 1.79 -8.78
C PHE A 38 -13.34 2.78 -9.60
N VAL A 39 -14.20 2.25 -10.48
CA VAL A 39 -15.09 3.07 -11.32
C VAL A 39 -16.17 3.71 -10.47
N ALA A 40 -16.78 2.95 -9.55
CA ALA A 40 -17.83 3.44 -8.65
C ALA A 40 -17.35 4.52 -7.65
N THR A 41 -16.05 4.61 -7.39
CA THR A 41 -15.45 5.64 -6.51
C THR A 41 -14.93 6.86 -7.27
N GLY A 42 -15.06 6.88 -8.59
CA GLY A 42 -14.49 7.94 -9.43
C GLY A 42 -12.96 8.01 -9.41
N LYS A 43 -12.28 6.96 -8.92
CA LYS A 43 -10.81 6.87 -8.92
C LYS A 43 -10.30 6.36 -10.27
N ARG A 44 -8.99 6.52 -10.52
CA ARG A 44 -8.33 5.95 -11.73
C ARG A 44 -8.51 4.42 -11.78
N THR A 45 -8.47 3.86 -12.98
CA THR A 45 -8.80 2.44 -13.23
C THR A 45 -7.92 1.47 -12.45
N LYS A 46 -8.43 0.24 -12.25
CA LYS A 46 -7.65 -0.85 -11.64
C LYS A 46 -6.29 -1.04 -12.30
N GLN A 47 -6.24 -1.02 -13.63
CA GLN A 47 -5.00 -1.22 -14.38
C GLN A 47 -3.95 -0.16 -14.04
N PHE A 48 -4.35 1.11 -13.90
CA PHE A 48 -3.44 2.17 -13.50
C PHE A 48 -2.82 1.89 -12.12
N TRP A 49 -3.64 1.57 -11.12
CA TRP A 49 -3.15 1.36 -9.75
C TRP A 49 -2.32 0.08 -9.60
N VAL A 50 -2.67 -1.00 -10.31
CA VAL A 50 -1.87 -2.23 -10.32
C VAL A 50 -0.51 -2.00 -10.98
N VAL A 51 -0.45 -1.24 -12.09
CA VAL A 51 0.82 -0.90 -12.74
C VAL A 51 1.68 -0.02 -11.84
N VAL A 52 1.11 1.01 -11.23
CA VAL A 52 1.85 1.93 -10.33
C VAL A 52 2.41 1.18 -9.12
N THR A 53 1.57 0.41 -8.42
CA THR A 53 2.01 -0.39 -7.27
C THR A 53 2.96 -1.52 -7.67
N GLY A 54 2.80 -2.07 -8.88
CA GLY A 54 3.72 -3.07 -9.44
C GLY A 54 5.11 -2.51 -9.69
N ILE A 55 5.20 -1.34 -10.34
CA ILE A 55 6.48 -0.64 -10.54
C ILE A 55 7.09 -0.25 -9.18
N ALA A 56 6.29 0.24 -8.24
CA ALA A 56 6.77 0.57 -6.90
C ALA A 56 7.36 -0.66 -6.17
N ALA A 57 6.69 -1.80 -6.22
CA ALA A 57 7.18 -3.04 -5.63
C ALA A 57 8.47 -3.55 -6.32
N LEU A 58 8.57 -3.44 -7.65
CA LEU A 58 9.79 -3.79 -8.39
C LEU A 58 10.97 -2.89 -8.01
N ILE A 59 10.75 -1.58 -7.91
CA ILE A 59 11.79 -0.63 -7.47
C ILE A 59 12.21 -0.96 -6.03
N GLY A 60 11.24 -1.18 -5.14
CA GLY A 60 11.52 -1.63 -3.78
C GLY A 60 12.37 -2.89 -3.73
N PHE A 61 12.05 -3.88 -4.57
CA PHE A 61 12.75 -5.15 -4.62
C PHE A 61 14.20 -5.00 -5.11
N VAL A 62 14.45 -4.10 -6.06
CA VAL A 62 15.81 -3.84 -6.56
C VAL A 62 16.64 -3.03 -5.57
N PHE A 63 16.03 -2.06 -4.89
CA PHE A 63 16.74 -1.07 -4.08
C PHE A 63 16.55 -1.24 -2.56
N PHE A 64 16.12 -2.42 -2.09
CA PHE A 64 15.88 -2.66 -0.66
C PHE A 64 17.13 -2.52 0.22
N THR A 65 18.34 -2.70 -0.34
CA THR A 65 19.60 -2.47 0.40
C THR A 65 19.98 -0.98 0.48
N ASN A 66 19.34 -0.12 -0.31
CA ASN A 66 19.54 1.32 -0.31
C ASN A 66 18.18 2.07 -0.25
N PRO A 67 17.52 2.06 0.92
CA PRO A 67 16.16 2.60 1.08
C PRO A 67 16.09 4.13 0.91
N PHE A 68 17.21 4.84 1.03
CA PHE A 68 17.27 6.30 0.94
C PHE A 68 17.46 6.82 -0.50
N ASN A 69 17.54 5.93 -1.48
CA ASN A 69 17.58 6.31 -2.89
C ASN A 69 16.26 7.00 -3.29
N ILE A 70 16.34 8.04 -4.12
CA ILE A 70 15.17 8.76 -4.64
C ILE A 70 14.12 7.84 -5.29
N PHE A 71 14.56 6.76 -5.95
CA PHE A 71 13.64 5.78 -6.53
C PHE A 71 12.86 5.01 -5.46
N SER A 72 13.55 4.54 -4.40
CA SER A 72 12.92 3.87 -3.25
C SER A 72 11.92 4.78 -2.54
N LEU A 73 12.26 6.06 -2.40
CA LEU A 73 11.39 7.07 -1.81
C LEU A 73 10.13 7.31 -2.65
N ILE A 74 10.26 7.48 -3.96
CA ILE A 74 9.11 7.62 -4.87
C ILE A 74 8.24 6.36 -4.83
N ALA A 75 8.86 5.19 -4.80
CA ALA A 75 8.15 3.92 -4.76
C ALA A 75 7.35 3.73 -3.46
N ILE A 76 7.93 4.02 -2.29
CA ILE A 76 7.17 3.93 -1.03
C ILE A 76 6.06 4.98 -0.96
N VAL A 77 6.29 6.19 -1.50
CA VAL A 77 5.25 7.23 -1.59
C VAL A 77 4.10 6.75 -2.49
N ALA A 78 4.38 6.15 -3.64
CA ALA A 78 3.34 5.60 -4.52
C ALA A 78 2.52 4.51 -3.83
N ALA A 79 3.17 3.61 -3.09
CA ALA A 79 2.48 2.60 -2.28
C ALA A 79 1.66 3.23 -1.16
N ALA A 80 2.20 4.23 -0.46
CA ALA A 80 1.51 4.95 0.61
C ALA A 80 0.24 5.65 0.09
N ILE A 81 0.33 6.37 -1.04
CA ILE A 81 -0.83 7.04 -1.66
C ILE A 81 -1.93 6.02 -1.99
N TYR A 82 -1.57 4.86 -2.56
CA TYR A 82 -2.56 3.82 -2.82
C TYR A 82 -3.26 3.37 -1.53
N LEU A 83 -2.48 3.10 -0.48
CA LEU A 83 -3.00 2.59 0.78
C LEU A 83 -3.80 3.61 1.58
N THR A 84 -3.51 4.90 1.46
CA THR A 84 -4.18 5.97 2.23
C THR A 84 -5.31 6.65 1.46
N ASP A 85 -5.23 6.76 0.14
CA ASP A 85 -6.28 7.40 -0.66
C ASP A 85 -7.21 6.37 -1.31
N VAL A 86 -6.64 5.37 -1.98
CA VAL A 86 -7.41 4.47 -2.84
C VAL A 86 -8.07 3.38 -2.03
N ARG A 87 -7.33 2.72 -1.14
CA ARG A 87 -7.83 1.62 -0.31
C ARG A 87 -9.03 2.04 0.55
N PRO A 88 -9.03 3.19 1.25
CA PRO A 88 -10.21 3.63 2.00
C PRO A 88 -11.40 3.99 1.10
N ALA A 89 -11.15 4.49 -0.11
CA ALA A 89 -12.22 4.78 -1.07
C ALA A 89 -12.89 3.50 -1.59
N VAL A 90 -12.12 2.45 -1.91
CA VAL A 90 -12.66 1.19 -2.46
C VAL A 90 -13.15 0.21 -1.40
N ALA A 91 -12.72 0.36 -0.14
CA ALA A 91 -13.07 -0.56 0.96
C ALA A 91 -14.59 -0.73 1.19
N PRO A 92 -15.43 0.34 1.16
CA PRO A 92 -16.88 0.22 1.35
C PRO A 92 -17.57 -0.63 0.27
N ILE A 93 -17.01 -0.66 -0.94
CA ILE A 93 -17.58 -1.41 -2.08
C ILE A 93 -17.06 -2.85 -2.09
N ARG A 94 -15.80 -3.04 -1.67
CA ARG A 94 -15.19 -4.38 -1.56
C ARG A 94 -15.80 -5.20 -0.43
N GLY A 95 -16.23 -4.55 0.66
CA GLY A 95 -16.92 -5.16 1.78
C GLY A 95 -18.35 -4.67 1.88
N GLY A 96 -19.28 -5.29 1.14
CA GLY A 96 -20.69 -5.16 1.44
C GLY A 96 -20.91 -5.45 2.95
N ARG A 97 -21.36 -4.43 3.69
CA ARG A 97 -21.68 -4.48 5.13
C ARG A 97 -20.53 -4.89 6.06
N ARG A 98 -19.68 -3.93 6.43
CA ARG A 98 -19.05 -3.89 7.77
C ARG A 98 -19.24 -2.54 8.45
N GLY A 99 -20.42 -1.95 8.28
CA GLY A 99 -21.01 -1.07 9.28
C GLY A 99 -21.90 -1.96 10.12
N GLY A 100 -21.36 -2.48 11.22
CA GLY A 100 -22.16 -3.20 12.20
C GLY A 100 -23.28 -2.28 12.63
N GLY A 101 -24.51 -2.64 12.25
CA GLY A 101 -25.67 -2.08 12.88
C GLY A 101 -25.51 -2.30 14.37
N SER A 102 -25.44 -1.22 15.13
CA SER A 102 -25.99 -1.22 16.47
C SER A 102 -27.49 -1.44 16.32
N SER A 103 -27.88 -2.69 16.04
CA SER A 103 -29.24 -3.19 16.10
C SER A 103 -29.57 -3.39 17.58
N GLY A 104 -29.56 -2.31 18.35
CA GLY A 104 -30.15 -2.33 19.67
C GLY A 104 -31.66 -2.55 19.55
N PRO A 105 -32.36 -2.96 20.62
CA PRO A 105 -33.81 -3.13 20.61
C PRO A 105 -34.60 -1.88 20.17
N TYR A 106 -33.96 -0.71 20.14
CA TYR A 106 -34.48 0.55 19.62
C TYR A 106 -33.64 0.98 18.40
N GLY A 107 -33.94 0.39 17.23
CA GLY A 107 -33.38 0.83 15.95
C GLY A 107 -33.83 2.25 15.57
N PRO A 108 -33.29 2.82 14.49
CA PRO A 108 -33.45 4.24 14.15
C PRO A 108 -34.85 4.49 13.59
N TRP A 109 -35.80 4.80 14.48
CA TRP A 109 -37.02 5.54 14.18
C TRP A 109 -36.74 7.04 14.00
#